data_AF-A0A956I994-F1
#
_entry.id   AF-A0A956I994-F1
#
_cell.length_a   1.000
_cell.length_b   1.000
_cell.length_c   1.000
_cell.angle_alpha   90.00
_cell.angle_beta   90.00
_cell.angle_gamma   90.00
#
_symmetry.space_group_name_H-M   'P 1'
#
loop_
_entity.id
_entity.type
_entity.pdbx_description
1 polymer ?
#
loop_
_entity_poly.entity_id
_entity_poly.type
_entity_poly.pdbx_seq_one_letter_code
_entity_poly.pdbx_strand_id
1 'polypeptide(L)'
;RAEVVHRIDHAMFGLRHIEGEAKAYVADVAYVRVRLGGDPADDLAYTLLSDKSYRNVSWMLSEEELNERRDYSHDRQTVVPWLEGAYPNFFFVVDHDEVDAFVRDYHGIQSRRDYERFVALYGIRRTNPTLWEHADWFHDQALREEPRRGGILDLNRYQNR
;
A
#
# COMPACT_ATOMS: atom_id res chain seq x y z
N ARG A 1 3.99 10.38 22.59
CA ARG A 1 3.11 9.56 21.72
C ARG A 1 2.45 10.40 20.62
N ALA A 2 1.68 11.44 20.94
CA ALA A 2 1.04 12.29 19.92
C ALA A 2 2.01 12.93 18.91
N GLU A 3 3.17 13.43 19.35
CA GLU A 3 4.19 14.00 18.46
C GLU A 3 4.77 12.96 17.48
N VAL A 4 4.96 11.72 17.94
CA VAL A 4 5.49 10.63 17.11
C VAL A 4 4.47 10.26 16.04
N VAL A 5 3.19 10.10 16.41
CA VAL A 5 2.09 9.82 15.46
C VAL A 5 1.98 10.95 14.44
N HIS A 6 2.01 12.22 14.89
CA HIS A 6 1.94 13.37 13.99
C HIS A 6 3.09 13.42 12.98
N ARG A 7 4.31 13.10 13.41
CA ARG A 7 5.48 12.98 12.50
C ARG A 7 5.25 11.87 11.46
N ILE A 8 4.80 10.69 11.90
CA ILE A 8 4.56 9.55 11.01
C ILE A 8 3.46 9.89 10.00
N ASP A 9 2.34 10.48 10.44
CA ASP A 9 1.25 10.92 9.56
C ASP A 9 1.75 11.91 8.51
N HIS A 10 2.54 12.90 8.94
CA HIS A 10 3.12 13.88 8.03
C HIS A 10 4.02 13.21 6.97
N ALA A 11 4.90 12.29 7.39
CA ALA A 11 5.76 11.55 6.47
C ALA A 11 4.94 10.68 5.49
N MET A 12 3.99 9.90 6.01
CA MET A 12 3.12 9.03 5.21
C MET A 12 2.28 9.81 4.20
N PHE A 13 1.78 11.00 4.56
CA PHE A 13 1.07 11.86 3.60
C PHE A 13 1.98 12.44 2.50
N GLY A 14 3.30 12.41 2.68
CA GLY A 14 4.26 12.69 1.62
C GLY A 14 4.17 11.73 0.43
N LEU A 15 3.61 10.52 0.61
CA LEU A 15 3.42 9.53 -0.46
C LEU A 15 2.30 9.89 -1.45
N ARG A 16 1.46 10.89 -1.16
CA ARG A 16 0.36 11.32 -2.04
C ARG A 16 0.86 11.88 -3.38
N HIS A 17 2.14 12.24 -3.46
CA HIS A 17 2.79 12.81 -4.63
C HIS A 17 3.78 11.83 -5.25
N ILE A 18 3.31 10.70 -5.80
CA ILE A 18 4.14 9.95 -6.76
C ILE A 18 4.05 10.64 -8.11
N GLU A 19 5.18 10.79 -8.80
CA GLU A 19 5.24 11.27 -10.19
C GLU A 19 5.71 10.17 -11.14
N GLY A 20 5.28 10.24 -12.41
CA GLY A 20 5.84 9.43 -13.50
C GLY A 20 5.42 7.95 -13.53
N GLU A 21 6.23 7.15 -14.24
CA GLU A 21 6.00 5.73 -14.55
C GLU A 21 6.07 4.79 -13.34
N ALA A 22 6.55 5.28 -12.18
CA ALA A 22 6.59 4.59 -10.90
C ALA A 22 5.29 3.85 -10.55
N LYS A 23 4.15 4.47 -10.89
CA LYS A 23 2.79 4.00 -10.59
C LYS A 23 2.38 2.75 -11.37
N ALA A 24 3.12 2.40 -12.42
CA ALA A 24 2.91 1.15 -13.15
C ALA A 24 3.21 -0.09 -12.28
N TYR A 25 4.14 0.03 -11.32
CA TYR A 25 4.69 -1.12 -10.60
C TYR A 25 4.03 -1.36 -9.23
N VAL A 26 3.51 -0.30 -8.61
CA VAL A 26 2.91 -0.38 -7.27
C VAL A 26 1.58 -1.14 -7.24
N ALA A 27 1.26 -1.65 -6.07
CA ALA A 27 -0.01 -2.32 -5.79
C ALA A 27 -1.19 -1.33 -5.85
N ASP A 28 -2.36 -1.81 -6.27
CA ASP A 28 -3.56 -0.95 -6.37
C ASP A 28 -4.09 -0.55 -4.97
N VAL A 29 -4.06 -1.49 -4.01
CA VAL A 29 -4.51 -1.28 -2.63
C VAL A 29 -3.50 -1.96 -1.72
N ALA A 30 -2.58 -1.19 -1.16
CA ALA A 30 -1.62 -1.71 -0.20
C ALA A 30 -1.94 -1.24 1.22
N TYR A 31 -1.89 -2.14 2.18
CA TYR A 31 -1.89 -1.76 3.60
C TYR A 31 -0.47 -1.60 4.10
N VAL A 32 -0.27 -0.61 4.96
CA VAL A 32 0.99 -0.34 5.63
C VAL A 32 0.76 -0.40 7.13
N ARG A 33 1.51 -1.25 7.82
CA ARG A 33 1.60 -1.25 9.28
C ARG A 33 2.88 -0.53 9.69
N VAL A 34 2.75 0.51 10.50
CA VAL A 34 3.89 1.17 11.14
C VAL A 34 4.00 0.68 12.58
N ARG A 35 5.08 -0.04 12.89
CA ARG A 35 5.33 -0.59 14.22
C ARG A 35 5.88 0.48 15.15
N LEU A 36 5.24 0.67 16.30
CA LEU A 36 5.66 1.64 17.31
C LEU A 36 6.67 1.07 18.34
N GLY A 37 7.02 -0.22 18.23
CA GLY A 37 7.98 -0.89 19.12
C GLY A 37 7.44 -1.24 20.51
N GLY A 38 6.15 -1.03 20.75
CA GLY A 38 5.44 -1.34 22.00
C GLY A 38 4.38 -2.43 21.80
N ASP A 39 3.18 -2.19 22.33
CA ASP A 39 2.03 -3.08 22.12
C ASP A 39 1.61 -3.06 20.63
N PRO A 40 1.51 -4.21 19.95
CA PRO A 40 0.97 -4.30 18.59
C PRO A 40 -0.39 -3.61 18.39
N ALA A 41 -1.23 -3.52 19.41
CA ALA A 41 -2.52 -2.83 19.32
C ALA A 41 -2.38 -1.30 19.17
N ASP A 42 -1.20 -0.75 19.48
CA ASP A 42 -0.88 0.67 19.34
C ASP A 42 -0.27 1.03 17.98
N ASP A 43 0.12 0.04 17.18
CA ASP A 43 0.68 0.23 15.85
C ASP A 43 -0.31 0.96 14.93
N LEU A 44 0.23 1.69 13.95
CA LEU A 44 -0.56 2.53 13.06
C LEU A 44 -0.83 1.82 11.74
N ALA A 45 -2.02 2.01 11.19
CA ALA A 45 -2.43 1.50 9.90
C ALA A 45 -2.61 2.62 8.89
N TYR A 46 -2.19 2.36 7.65
CA TYR A 46 -2.44 3.23 6.52
C TYR A 46 -2.88 2.40 5.32
N THR A 47 -3.69 3.00 4.46
CA THR A 47 -4.00 2.45 3.13
C THR A 47 -3.41 3.33 2.05
N LEU A 48 -2.67 2.71 1.13
CA LEU A 48 -2.17 3.30 -0.11
C LEU A 48 -3.10 2.84 -1.26
N LEU A 49 -3.85 3.78 -1.82
CA LEU A 49 -4.71 3.55 -2.99
C LEU A 49 -4.08 4.17 -4.24
N SER A 50 -3.71 3.33 -5.20
CA SER A 50 -3.20 3.77 -6.49
C SER A 50 -4.37 3.87 -7.48
N ASP A 51 -4.76 5.11 -7.81
CA ASP A 51 -5.74 5.40 -8.83
C ASP A 51 -5.05 5.42 -10.20
N LYS A 52 -5.57 4.60 -11.09
CA LYS A 52 -4.93 4.13 -12.30
C LYS A 52 -5.77 4.59 -13.49
N SER A 53 -5.28 5.59 -14.22
CA SER A 53 -6.01 6.24 -15.29
C SER A 53 -5.87 5.51 -16.62
N TYR A 54 -6.95 5.48 -17.38
CA TYR A 54 -7.03 4.87 -18.71
C TYR A 54 -7.69 5.85 -19.67
N ARG A 55 -7.13 5.97 -20.88
CA ARG A 55 -7.69 6.79 -21.96
C ARG A 55 -9.00 6.22 -22.52
N ASN A 56 -9.19 4.91 -22.38
CA ASN A 56 -10.40 4.19 -22.78
C ASN A 56 -10.56 2.90 -21.95
N VAL A 57 -11.78 2.61 -21.49
CA VAL A 57 -12.14 1.42 -20.71
C VAL A 57 -13.08 0.47 -21.47
N SER A 58 -13.26 0.67 -22.79
CA SER A 58 -14.13 -0.16 -23.62
C SER A 58 -13.52 -1.54 -23.89
N TRP A 59 -14.16 -2.59 -23.38
CA TRP A 59 -13.69 -3.98 -23.44
C TRP A 59 -14.09 -4.74 -24.71
N MET A 60 -14.96 -4.19 -25.55
CA MET A 60 -15.57 -4.94 -26.67
C MET A 60 -14.80 -4.88 -27.99
N LEU A 61 -13.81 -4.00 -28.14
CA LEU A 61 -13.05 -3.81 -29.36
C LEU A 61 -11.60 -3.46 -29.00
N SER A 62 -10.68 -4.42 -29.09
CA SER A 62 -9.32 -4.21 -29.62
C SER A 62 -8.37 -5.32 -29.22
N GLU A 63 -7.53 -5.68 -30.18
CA GLU A 63 -6.26 -6.38 -30.01
C GLU A 63 -5.14 -5.47 -29.45
N GLU A 64 -5.44 -4.22 -29.07
CA GLU A 64 -4.50 -3.31 -28.37
C GLU A 64 -4.28 -3.79 -26.94
N GLU A 65 -3.01 -3.98 -26.58
CA GLU A 65 -2.61 -4.39 -25.24
C GLU A 65 -3.07 -3.35 -24.22
N LEU A 66 -3.60 -3.80 -23.07
CA LEU A 66 -4.07 -2.94 -21.96
C LEU A 66 -3.06 -1.84 -21.56
N ASN A 67 -1.77 -2.06 -21.80
CA ASN A 67 -0.70 -1.10 -21.54
C ASN A 67 -0.74 0.14 -22.44
N GLU A 68 -1.20 0.02 -23.68
CA GLU A 68 -1.27 1.14 -24.64
C GLU A 68 -2.36 2.16 -24.26
N ARG A 69 -3.34 1.72 -23.45
CA ARG A 69 -4.47 2.54 -22.98
C ARG A 69 -4.21 3.26 -21.67
N ARG A 70 -3.11 2.94 -20.98
CA ARG A 70 -2.71 3.58 -19.72
C ARG A 70 -2.40 5.06 -19.93
N ASP A 71 -2.85 5.89 -19.00
CA ASP A 71 -2.45 7.28 -18.91
C ASP A 71 -1.69 7.53 -17.61
N TYR A 72 -0.42 7.13 -17.60
CA TYR A 72 0.46 7.27 -16.43
C TYR A 72 0.59 8.71 -15.93
N SER A 73 0.37 9.70 -16.81
CA SER A 73 0.45 11.12 -16.43
C SER A 73 -0.69 11.57 -15.52
N HIS A 74 -1.82 10.84 -15.51
CA HIS A 74 -3.00 11.14 -14.71
C HIS A 74 -3.24 10.16 -13.55
N ASP A 75 -2.38 9.16 -13.38
CA ASP A 75 -2.45 8.28 -12.22
C ASP A 75 -2.33 9.13 -10.92
N ARG A 76 -2.99 8.73 -9.83
CA ARG A 76 -2.97 9.42 -8.53
C ARG A 76 -2.69 8.44 -7.40
N GLN A 77 -2.14 8.94 -6.29
CA GLN A 77 -1.96 8.17 -5.08
C GLN A 77 -2.75 8.82 -3.94
N THR A 78 -3.62 8.04 -3.32
CA THR A 78 -4.33 8.44 -2.11
C THR A 78 -3.75 7.68 -0.92
N VAL A 79 -3.57 8.39 0.20
CA VAL A 79 -3.10 7.81 1.46
C VAL A 79 -4.02 8.22 2.59
N VAL A 80 -4.54 7.23 3.30
CA VAL A 80 -5.43 7.43 4.46
C VAL A 80 -4.89 6.71 5.70
N PRO A 81 -4.98 7.30 6.91
CA PRO A 81 -4.49 6.74 8.16
C PRO A 81 -5.49 5.75 8.81
N TRP A 82 -6.04 4.86 7.99
CA TRP A 82 -6.91 3.74 8.39
C TRP A 82 -6.90 2.67 7.30
N LEU A 83 -7.52 1.53 7.56
CA LEU A 83 -7.71 0.44 6.60
C LEU A 83 -8.96 0.68 5.75
N GLU A 84 -8.75 0.93 4.46
CA GLU A 84 -9.82 1.21 3.51
C GLU A 84 -10.01 0.03 2.54
N GLY A 85 -11.27 -0.34 2.30
CA GLY A 85 -11.63 -1.51 1.48
C GLY A 85 -11.48 -2.86 2.20
N ALA A 86 -11.83 -3.95 1.51
CA ALA A 86 -11.77 -5.31 2.04
C ALA A 86 -10.84 -6.25 1.23
N TYR A 87 -10.18 -5.73 0.19
CA TYR A 87 -9.41 -6.50 -0.79
C TYR A 87 -7.98 -5.95 -0.97
N PRO A 88 -7.16 -5.87 0.09
CA PRO A 88 -5.77 -5.45 -0.06
C PRO A 88 -5.04 -6.45 -0.96
N ASN A 89 -4.25 -5.95 -1.91
CA ASN A 89 -3.44 -6.79 -2.80
C ASN A 89 -1.97 -6.86 -2.41
N PHE A 90 -1.53 -6.09 -1.41
CA PHE A 90 -0.20 -6.18 -0.83
C PHE A 90 -0.11 -5.57 0.58
N PHE A 91 0.85 -6.03 1.37
CA PHE A 91 1.17 -5.47 2.69
C PHE A 91 2.60 -4.98 2.75
N PHE A 92 2.79 -3.87 3.45
CA PHE A 92 4.07 -3.36 3.89
C PHE A 92 4.09 -3.27 5.42
N VAL A 93 5.26 -3.55 6.01
CA VAL A 93 5.49 -3.40 7.45
C VAL A 93 6.79 -2.63 7.62
N VAL A 94 6.76 -1.57 8.43
CA VAL A 94 7.89 -0.66 8.64
C VAL A 94 7.96 -0.23 10.10
N ASP A 95 9.16 -0.05 10.63
CA ASP A 95 9.35 0.51 11.98
C ASP A 95 9.21 2.04 11.97
N HIS A 96 8.73 2.61 13.08
CA HIS A 96 8.40 4.05 13.13
C HIS A 96 9.58 5.00 12.83
N ASP A 97 10.81 4.52 13.03
CA ASP A 97 12.07 5.23 12.81
C ASP A 97 12.57 5.10 11.38
N GLU A 98 12.03 4.14 10.62
CA GLU A 98 12.32 3.93 9.21
C GLU A 98 11.28 4.55 8.27
N VAL A 99 10.21 5.16 8.79
CA VAL A 99 9.12 5.74 7.97
C VAL A 99 9.64 6.79 6.97
N ASP A 100 10.57 7.65 7.38
CA ASP A 100 11.15 8.65 6.46
C ASP A 100 11.96 7.97 5.34
N ALA A 101 12.63 6.85 5.64
CA ALA A 101 13.34 6.06 4.65
C ALA A 101 12.37 5.35 3.71
N PHE A 102 11.30 4.75 4.24
CA PHE A 102 10.23 4.13 3.45
C PHE A 102 9.63 5.12 2.47
N VAL A 103 9.30 6.34 2.90
CA VAL A 103 8.72 7.38 2.03
C VAL A 103 9.69 7.79 0.92
N ARG A 104 10.96 8.03 1.27
CA ARG A 104 12.00 8.38 0.30
C ARG A 104 12.21 7.25 -0.72
N ASP A 105 12.31 6.01 -0.25
CA ASP A 105 12.60 4.86 -1.09
C ASP A 105 11.41 4.52 -1.99
N TYR A 106 10.18 4.75 -1.52
CA TYR A 106 8.97 4.64 -2.33
C TYR A 106 8.93 5.68 -3.46
N HIS A 107 9.30 6.93 -3.18
CA HIS A 107 9.44 7.98 -4.21
C HIS A 107 10.57 7.70 -5.20
N GLY A 108 11.58 6.94 -4.79
CA GLY A 108 12.70 6.52 -5.64
C GLY A 108 12.36 5.41 -6.64
N ILE A 109 11.13 4.86 -6.63
CA ILE A 109 10.74 3.79 -7.54
C ILE A 109 10.56 4.37 -8.94
N GLN A 110 11.46 4.05 -9.87
CA GLN A 110 11.34 4.49 -11.28
C GLN A 110 11.29 3.31 -12.25
N SER A 111 11.62 2.10 -11.78
CA SER A 111 11.63 0.88 -12.57
C SER A 111 11.11 -0.31 -11.77
N ARG A 112 10.82 -1.41 -12.47
CA ARG A 112 10.51 -2.70 -11.82
C ARG A 112 11.60 -3.14 -10.84
N ARG A 113 12.88 -2.91 -11.17
CA ARG A 113 14.00 -3.28 -10.28
C ARG A 113 14.02 -2.47 -8.99
N ASP A 114 13.63 -1.20 -9.06
CA ASP A 114 13.52 -0.34 -7.87
C ASP A 114 12.35 -0.80 -7.00
N TYR A 115 11.21 -1.12 -7.62
CA TYR A 115 10.06 -1.68 -6.93
C TYR A 115 10.40 -3.01 -6.24
N GLU A 116 11.12 -3.91 -6.91
CA GLU A 116 11.53 -5.18 -6.33
C GLU A 116 12.47 -5.00 -5.12
N ARG A 117 13.38 -4.02 -5.17
CA ARG A 117 14.20 -3.63 -4.00
C ARG A 117 13.35 -3.08 -2.87
N PHE A 118 12.41 -2.18 -3.17
CA PHE A 118 11.50 -1.63 -2.18
C PHE A 118 10.67 -2.73 -1.49
N VAL A 119 10.12 -3.66 -2.27
CA VAL A 119 9.39 -4.82 -1.74
C VAL A 119 10.32 -5.74 -0.91
N ALA A 120 11.58 -5.90 -1.30
CA ALA A 120 12.52 -6.71 -0.51
C ALA A 120 12.82 -6.11 0.87
N LEU A 121 12.74 -4.78 1.01
CA LEU A 121 12.95 -4.09 2.28
C LEU A 121 11.69 -4.10 3.16
N TYR A 122 10.53 -3.82 2.57
CA TYR A 122 9.33 -3.48 3.36
C TYR A 122 8.14 -4.43 3.14
N GLY A 123 8.17 -5.24 2.08
CA GLY A 123 7.01 -5.99 1.60
C GLY A 123 6.83 -7.35 2.25
N ILE A 124 5.59 -7.69 2.56
CA ILE A 124 5.22 -9.04 3.03
C ILE A 124 4.72 -9.86 1.84
N ARG A 125 5.63 -10.61 1.20
CA ARG A 125 5.27 -11.50 0.09
C ARG A 125 4.35 -12.64 0.54
N ARG A 126 3.61 -13.22 -0.39
CA ARG A 126 2.73 -14.37 -0.10
C ARG A 126 3.49 -15.59 0.46
N THR A 127 4.78 -15.70 0.14
CA THR A 127 5.66 -16.75 0.63
C THR A 127 6.39 -16.38 1.93
N ASN A 128 6.16 -15.17 2.47
CA ASN A 128 6.76 -14.77 3.73
C ASN A 128 6.16 -15.61 4.88
N PRO A 129 6.98 -16.26 5.73
CA PRO A 129 6.47 -17.07 6.84
C PRO A 129 5.62 -16.27 7.85
N THR A 130 5.80 -14.95 7.96
CA THR A 130 5.03 -14.08 8.86
C THR A 130 3.79 -13.47 8.19
N LEU A 131 3.44 -13.88 6.96
CA LEU A 131 2.28 -13.34 6.25
C LEU A 131 1.00 -13.38 7.09
N TRP A 132 0.71 -14.53 7.70
CA TRP A 132 -0.51 -14.73 8.47
C TRP A 132 -0.54 -13.89 9.75
N GLU A 133 0.59 -13.73 10.42
CA GLU A 133 0.70 -12.85 11.59
C GLU A 133 0.33 -11.40 11.25
N HIS A 134 0.81 -10.90 10.10
CA HIS A 134 0.47 -9.56 9.65
C HIS A 134 -0.97 -9.46 9.14
N ALA A 135 -1.46 -10.49 8.43
CA ALA A 135 -2.86 -10.54 7.97
C ALA A 135 -3.84 -10.51 9.15
N ASP A 136 -3.57 -11.30 10.19
CA ASP A 136 -4.38 -11.34 11.41
C ASP A 136 -4.36 -9.98 12.12
N TRP A 137 -3.18 -9.34 12.20
CA TRP A 137 -3.09 -7.99 12.76
C TRP A 137 -3.92 -6.96 11.98
N PHE A 138 -3.86 -6.98 10.64
CA PHE A 138 -4.66 -6.08 9.81
C PHE A 138 -6.16 -6.37 9.95
N HIS A 139 -6.54 -7.64 10.07
CA HIS A 139 -7.93 -8.02 10.29
C HIS A 139 -8.46 -7.50 11.64
N ASP A 140 -7.69 -7.70 12.71
CA ASP A 140 -8.02 -7.19 14.04
C ASP A 140 -8.08 -5.66 14.06
N GLN A 141 -7.17 -4.98 13.36
CA GLN A 141 -7.17 -3.54 13.22
C GLN A 141 -8.41 -3.03 12.48
N ALA A 142 -8.80 -3.68 11.38
CA ALA A 142 -10.01 -3.31 10.62
C ALA A 142 -11.27 -3.46 11.49
N LEU A 143 -11.34 -4.51 12.31
CA LEU A 143 -12.44 -4.71 13.26
C LEU A 143 -12.46 -3.65 14.37
N ARG A 144 -11.30 -3.16 14.81
CA ARG A 144 -11.20 -2.05 15.79
C ARG A 144 -11.64 -0.71 15.20
N GLU A 145 -11.19 -0.40 13.99
CA GLU A 145 -11.47 0.87 13.31
C GLU A 145 -12.95 1.01 12.92
N GLU A 146 -13.53 -0.06 12.36
CA GLU A 146 -14.89 -0.06 11.82
C GLU A 146 -15.69 -1.30 12.28
N PRO A 147 -16.06 -1.44 13.57
CA PRO A 147 -16.68 -2.67 14.09
C PRO A 147 -17.98 -3.12 13.40
N ARG A 148 -18.69 -2.19 12.73
CA ARG A 148 -19.94 -2.50 12.00
C ARG A 148 -19.71 -2.90 10.54
N ARG A 149 -18.56 -2.53 9.95
CA ARG A 149 -18.21 -2.76 8.54
C ARG A 149 -16.98 -3.64 8.36
N GLY A 150 -16.24 -3.91 9.44
CA GLY A 150 -15.10 -4.80 9.50
C GLY A 150 -15.54 -6.20 9.12
N GLY A 151 -15.34 -6.54 7.85
CA GLY A 151 -15.50 -7.87 7.31
C GLY A 151 -14.17 -8.62 7.30
N ILE A 152 -14.22 -9.84 6.76
CA ILE A 152 -13.00 -10.61 6.49
C ILE A 152 -12.24 -9.96 5.33
N LEU A 153 -10.94 -9.72 5.52
CA LEU A 153 -10.07 -9.28 4.44
C LEU A 153 -9.90 -10.42 3.43
N ASP A 154 -10.26 -10.17 2.18
CA ASP A 154 -10.14 -11.14 1.11
C ASP A 154 -8.77 -11.00 0.42
N LEU A 155 -7.91 -11.97 0.69
CA LEU A 155 -6.55 -12.07 0.14
C LEU A 155 -6.46 -12.89 -1.16
N ASN A 156 -7.58 -13.20 -1.82
CA ASN A 156 -7.58 -13.90 -3.12
C ASN A 156 -6.85 -13.11 -4.20
N ARG A 157 -6.86 -11.78 -4.11
CA ARG A 157 -6.13 -10.87 -5.02
C ARG A 157 -4.73 -10.51 -4.52
N TYR A 158 -4.28 -11.12 -3.42
CA TYR A 158 -2.96 -10.87 -2.83
C TYR A 158 -1.86 -11.43 -3.71
N GLN A 159 -0.96 -10.55 -4.14
CA GLN A 159 0.02 -10.87 -5.16
C GLN A 159 1.34 -11.34 -4.54
N ASN A 160 1.97 -12.30 -5.21
CA ASN A 160 3.37 -12.60 -4.97
C ASN A 160 4.21 -11.78 -5.97
N ARG A 161 4.38 -10.49 -5.69
CA ARG A 161 5.25 -9.58 -6.47
C ARG A 161 6.63 -9.59 -5.88
#